data_AF-A0A7C0UHM3-F1
#
_entry.id   AF-A0A7C0UHM3-F1
#
_cell.length_a   1.000
_cell.length_b   1.000
_cell.length_c   1.000
_cell.angle_alpha   90.00
_cell.angle_beta   90.00
_cell.angle_gamma   90.00
#
_symmetry.space_group_name_H-M   'P 1'
#
loop_
_entity.id
_entity.type
_entity.pdbx_description
1 polymer ?
#
loop_
_entity_poly.entity_id
_entity_poly.type
_entity_poly.pdbx_seq_one_letter_code
_entity_poly.pdbx_strand_id
1 'polypeptide(L)' 'MTLRERIEIDFKAAFKSSDKARLSSLRLIKAAFKNREIEKREELSDDEVIEVLSTL' A
#
# COMPACT_ATOMS: atom_id res chain seq x y z
N MET A 1 3.34 -13.86 -5.19
CA MET A 1 3.51 -12.41 -5.05
C MET A 1 2.17 -11.86 -4.59
N THR A 2 2.08 -11.39 -3.36
CA THR A 2 0.85 -10.80 -2.82
C THR A 2 0.63 -9.39 -3.38
N LEU A 3 -0.58 -8.85 -3.24
CA LEU A 3 -0.88 -7.48 -3.68
C LEU A 3 -0.03 -6.46 -2.92
N ARG A 4 0.21 -6.72 -1.63
CA ARG A 4 1.11 -5.93 -0.78
C ARG A 4 2.54 -5.92 -1.32
N GLU A 5 3.08 -7.08 -1.67
CA GLU A 5 4.42 -7.19 -2.26
C GLU A 5 4.52 -6.41 -3.58
N ARG A 6 3.45 -6.44 -4.40
CA ARG A 6 3.39 -5.64 -5.64
C ARG A 6 3.46 -4.15 -5.39
N ILE A 7 2.72 -3.66 -4.41
CA ILE A 7 2.71 -2.24 -4.03
C ILE A 7 4.09 -1.79 -3.55
N GLU A 8 4.81 -2.64 -2.81
CA GLU A 8 6.19 -2.34 -2.38
C GLU A 8 7.18 -2.29 -3.56
N ILE A 9 7.06 -3.21 -4.52
CA ILE A 9 7.89 -3.20 -5.73
C ILE A 9 7.61 -1.93 -6.56
N ASP A 10 6.33 -1.63 -6.78
CA ASP A 10 5.91 -0.45 -7.54
C ASP A 10 6.33 0.86 -6.84
N PHE A 11 6.31 0.90 -5.51
CA PHE A 11 6.77 2.03 -4.72
C PHE A 11 8.27 2.28 -4.94
N LYS A 12 9.09 1.22 -4.86
CA LYS A 12 10.53 1.33 -5.11
C LYS A 12 10.81 1.76 -6.57
N ALA A 13 10.05 1.23 -7.52
CA ALA A 13 10.18 1.60 -8.92
C ALA A 13 9.83 3.08 -9.14
N ALA A 14 8.70 3.56 -8.62
CA ALA A 14 8.26 4.95 -8.71
C ALA A 14 9.23 5.92 -7.99
N PHE A 15 9.80 5.49 -6.86
CA PHE A 15 10.82 6.25 -6.15
C PHE A 15 12.09 6.40 -6.99
N LYS A 16 12.57 5.31 -7.60
CA LYS A 16 13.76 5.32 -8.46
C LYS A 16 13.56 6.13 -9.74
N SER A 17 12.39 6.04 -10.36
CA SER A 17 12.06 6.81 -11.58
C SER A 17 11.67 8.26 -11.30
N SER A 18 11.59 8.68 -10.03
CA SER A 18 11.08 10.00 -9.62
C SER A 18 9.68 10.30 -10.18
N ASP A 19 8.85 9.28 -10.37
CA ASP A 19 7.45 9.42 -10.80
C ASP A 19 6.61 9.94 -9.62
N LYS A 20 6.52 11.27 -9.52
CA LYS A 20 5.88 11.94 -8.38
C LYS A 20 4.41 11.61 -8.23
N ALA A 21 3.68 11.48 -9.34
CA ALA A 21 2.25 11.18 -9.31
C ALA A 21 2.01 9.78 -8.76
N ARG A 22 2.69 8.77 -9.34
CA ARG A 22 2.57 7.38 -8.88
C ARG A 22 3.06 7.21 -7.45
N LEU A 23 4.17 7.86 -7.09
CA LEU A 23 4.74 7.82 -5.76
C LEU A 23 3.79 8.41 -4.70
N SER A 24 3.06 9.49 -5.02
CA SER A 24 2.08 10.09 -4.11
C SER A 24 0.94 9.11 -3.79
N SER A 25 0.34 8.50 -4.82
CA SER A 25 -0.74 7.52 -4.65
C SER A 25 -0.27 6.29 -3.86
N LEU A 26 0.93 5.77 -4.16
CA LEU A 26 1.48 4.61 -3.45
C LEU A 26 1.80 4.92 -1.98
N ARG A 27 2.20 6.15 -1.64
CA ARG A 27 2.37 6.56 -0.23
C ARG A 27 1.04 6.58 0.52
N LEU A 28 -0.01 7.10 -0.12
CA LEU A 28 -1.35 7.12 0.47
C LEU A 28 -1.83 5.70 0.79
N ILE A 29 -1.71 4.80 -0.18
CA ILE A 29 -2.07 3.38 -0.03
C ILE A 29 -1.31 2.74 1.13
N LYS A 30 0.02 2.91 1.19
CA LYS A 30 0.84 2.38 2.27
C LYS A 30 0.47 2.94 3.65
N ALA A 31 0.11 4.22 3.72
CA ALA A 31 -0.36 4.83 4.95
C ALA A 31 -1.70 4.24 5.40
N ALA A 32 -2.63 4.01 4.46
CA ALA A 32 -3.92 3.39 4.76
C ALA A 32 -3.76 1.97 5.31
N PHE A 33 -2.88 1.15 4.71
CA PHE A 33 -2.56 -0.17 5.24
C PHE A 33 -2.03 -0.10 6.67
N LYS A 34 -1.02 0.75 6.91
CA LYS A 34 -0.43 0.90 8.23
C LYS A 34 -1.44 1.37 9.28
N ASN A 35 -2.33 2.29 8.93
CA ASN A 35 -3.39 2.75 9.84
C ASN A 35 -4.32 1.59 10.21
N ARG A 36 -4.75 0.80 9.23
CA ARG A 36 -5.61 -0.37 9.47
C ARG A 36 -4.92 -1.44 10.32
N GLU A 37 -3.63 -1.68 10.11
CA GLU A 37 -2.81 -2.57 10.96
C GLU A 37 -2.72 -2.07 12.40
N ILE A 38 -2.55 -0.77 12.60
CA ILE A 38 -2.52 -0.16 13.94
C ILE A 38 -3.87 -0.32 14.63
N GLU A 39 -4.97 -0.09 13.91
CA GLU A 39 -6.33 -0.28 14.42
C GLU A 39 -6.61 -1.73 14.80
N LYS A 40 -6.18 -2.68 13.94
CA LYS A 40 -6.38 -4.12 14.14
C LYS A 40 -5.40 -4.72 15.16
N ARG A 41 -4.26 -4.07 15.38
CA ARG A 41 -3.09 -4.55 16.16
C ARG A 41 -2.48 -5.84 15.62
N GLU A 42 -2.63 -6.09 14.32
CA GLU A 42 -2.04 -7.23 13.62
C GLU A 42 -1.82 -6.87 12.15
N GLU A 43 -1.10 -7.74 11.44
CA GLU A 43 -0.83 -7.57 10.01
C GLU A 43 -2.10 -7.82 9.17
N LEU A 44 -2.28 -7.09 8.08
CA LEU A 44 -3.41 -7.33 7.17
C LEU A 44 -3.21 -8.63 6.40
N SER A 45 -4.27 -9.41 6.32
CA SER A 45 -4.39 -10.47 5.32
C SER A 45 -4.54 -9.90 3.90
N ASP A 46 -4.31 -10.74 2.89
CA ASP A 46 -4.43 -10.34 1.48
C ASP A 46 -5.85 -9.83 1.14
N ASP A 47 -6.89 -10.41 1.75
CA ASP A 47 -8.29 -9.99 1.55
C ASP A 47 -8.53 -8.58 2.15
N GLU A 48 -7.97 -8.31 3.32
CA GLU A 48 -8.10 -7.00 3.95
C GLU A 48 -7.31 -5.91 3.23
N VAL A 49 -6.20 -6.27 2.59
CA VAL A 49 -5.48 -5.35 1.70
C VAL A 49 -6.39 -4.90 0.55
N ILE A 50 -7.18 -5.82 -0.03
CA ILE A 50 -8.17 -5.51 -1.08
C ILE A 50 -9.30 -4.65 -0.52
N GLU A 51 -9.78 -4.96 0.67
CA GLU A 51 -10.83 -4.18 1.36
C GLU A 51 -10.38 -2.73 1.57
N VAL A 52 -9.19 -2.51 2.14
CA VAL A 52 -8.65 -1.16 2.37
C VAL A 52 -8.56 -0.37 1.06
N LEU A 53 -8.09 -1.00 -0.02
CA LEU A 53 -8.01 -0.35 -1.33
C LEU A 53 -9.37 0.04 -1.91
N SER A 54 -10.43 -0.69 -1.57
CA SER A 54 -11.79 -0.40 -2.03
C SER A 54 -12.44 0.77 -1.29
N THR A 55 -11.84 1.22 -0.18
CA THR A 55 -12.35 2.31 0.67
C THR A 55 -11.64 3.66 0.45
N LEU A 56 -10.63 3.70 -0.43
CA LEU A 56 -9.87 4.89 -0.82
C LEU A 56 -10.54 5.65 -1.98
#